data_AF-A0A7M2WUV8-F1
#
_entry.id   AF-A0A7M2WUV8-F1
#
_cell.length_a   1.000
_cell.length_b   1.000
_cell.length_c   1.000
_cell.angle_alpha   90.00
_cell.angle_beta   90.00
_cell.angle_gamma   90.00
#
_symmetry.space_group_name_H-M   'P 1'
#
loop_
_entity.id
_entity.type
_entity.pdbx_description
1 polymer ?
#
loop_
_entity_poly.entity_id
_entity_poly.type
_entity_poly.pdbx_seq_one_letter_code
_entity_poly.pdbx_strand_id
1 'polypeptide(L)'
;MNDPIPNDLAAAVEGLLYPSETDAPLIPFRWKRGKRSAVESAIANSKERSPVETIPFDTFFEPLLRSTDAERFATLKRLLQDRLQDLAVVRVGSPRVTIYVIGRQGHYWAGVWTESVET
;
A
#
# COMPACT_ATOMS: atom_id res chain seq x y z
N MET A 1 17.73 -4.05 6.79
CA MET A 1 17.46 -3.01 7.79
C MET A 1 16.36 -2.12 7.23
N ASN A 2 15.17 -2.18 7.83
CA ASN A 2 14.07 -1.29 7.47
C ASN A 2 14.38 0.09 8.04
N ASP A 3 14.28 1.11 7.20
CA ASP A 3 14.47 2.50 7.59
C ASP A 3 13.23 2.99 8.38
N PRO A 4 13.37 3.92 9.35
CA PRO A 4 12.27 4.34 10.21
C PRO A 4 11.11 4.91 9.39
N ILE A 5 9.92 4.39 9.65
CA ILE A 5 8.68 4.82 9.00
C ILE A 5 8.31 6.21 9.54
N PRO A 6 7.90 7.16 8.68
CA PRO A 6 7.36 8.45 9.14
C PRO A 6 6.20 8.25 10.13
N ASN A 7 6.28 8.87 11.32
CA ASN A 7 5.29 8.70 12.40
C ASN A 7 3.85 9.05 11.99
N ASP A 8 3.69 9.96 11.03
CA ASP A 8 2.38 10.35 10.49
C ASP A 8 1.69 9.23 9.71
N LEU A 9 2.46 8.43 8.96
CA LEU A 9 1.90 7.30 8.22
C LEU A 9 1.50 6.14 9.14
N ALA A 10 2.27 5.90 10.20
CA ALA A 10 1.93 4.91 11.21
C ALA A 10 0.64 5.27 11.96
N ALA A 11 0.48 6.53 12.36
CA ALA A 11 -0.74 7.00 13.00
C ALA A 11 -1.97 6.94 12.08
N ALA A 12 -1.80 7.23 10.79
CA ALA A 12 -2.89 7.23 9.82
C ALA A 12 -3.50 5.84 9.56
N VAL A 13 -2.73 4.77 9.78
CA VAL A 13 -3.16 3.38 9.55
C VAL A 13 -3.46 2.61 10.84
N GLU A 14 -3.21 3.20 12.00
CA GLU A 14 -3.40 2.54 13.29
C GLU A 14 -4.86 2.14 13.49
N GLY A 15 -5.14 0.83 13.55
CA GLY A 15 -6.50 0.31 13.68
C GLY A 15 -7.39 0.58 12.46
N LEU A 16 -6.82 0.87 11.29
CA LEU A 16 -7.55 0.94 10.02
C LEU A 16 -7.43 -0.41 9.31
N LEU A 17 -8.57 -1.01 8.99
CA LEU A 17 -8.65 -2.33 8.36
C LEU A 17 -9.08 -2.17 6.91
N TYR A 18 -8.41 -2.89 6.01
CA TYR A 18 -8.80 -3.01 4.62
C TYR A 18 -10.04 -3.91 4.52
N PRO A 19 -11.15 -3.42 3.96
CA PRO A 19 -12.41 -4.16 3.86
C PRO A 19 -12.27 -5.27 2.81
N SER A 20 -11.86 -6.44 3.28
CA SER A 20 -11.77 -7.69 2.52
C SER A 20 -12.36 -8.83 3.36
N GLU A 21 -12.40 -10.04 2.83
CA GLU A 21 -12.84 -11.22 3.59
C GLU A 21 -12.07 -11.45 4.91
N THR A 22 -10.87 -10.84 5.04
CA THR A 22 -9.99 -11.04 6.19
C THR A 22 -9.83 -9.82 7.09
N ASP A 23 -10.47 -8.68 6.77
CA ASP A 23 -10.33 -7.41 7.51
C ASP A 23 -8.88 -7.10 7.90
N ALA A 24 -7.96 -7.18 6.93
CA ALA A 24 -6.52 -7.13 7.20
C ALA A 24 -6.06 -5.70 7.53
N PRO A 25 -5.07 -5.53 8.43
CA PRO A 25 -4.56 -4.20 8.76
C PRO A 25 -3.73 -3.61 7.62
N LEU A 26 -3.75 -2.29 7.47
CA LEU A 26 -2.77 -1.57 6.64
C LEU A 26 -1.46 -1.40 7.40
N ILE A 27 -0.37 -1.92 6.85
CA ILE A 27 0.95 -1.90 7.47
C ILE A 27 1.84 -0.92 6.70
N PRO A 28 2.41 0.10 7.36
CA PRO A 28 3.27 1.05 6.68
C PRO A 28 4.63 0.44 6.40
N PHE A 29 5.32 0.93 5.38
CA PHE A 29 6.67 0.47 5.04
C PHE A 29 7.54 1.59 4.49
N ARG A 30 8.86 1.39 4.59
CA ARG A 30 9.87 2.17 3.90
C ARG A 30 11.03 1.28 3.46
N TRP A 31 11.32 1.29 2.17
CA TRP A 31 12.38 0.50 1.54
C TRP A 31 13.34 1.39 0.77
N LYS A 32 14.63 1.05 0.79
CA LYS A 32 15.60 1.70 -0.09
C LYS A 32 15.27 1.38 -1.54
N ARG A 33 15.10 2.41 -2.37
CA ARG A 33 14.75 2.25 -3.79
C ARG A 33 15.86 1.55 -4.58
N GLY A 34 17.11 1.97 -4.35
CA GLY A 34 18.21 1.56 -5.21
C GLY A 34 17.93 1.88 -6.68
N LYS A 35 18.01 0.86 -7.55
CA LYS A 35 17.67 0.94 -8.98
C LYS A 35 16.31 0.31 -9.34
N ARG A 36 15.59 -0.25 -8.36
CA ARG A 36 14.35 -0.98 -8.62
C ARG A 36 13.18 -0.04 -8.81
N SER A 37 12.32 -0.37 -9.76
CA SER A 37 10.97 0.19 -9.89
C SER A 37 10.08 -0.17 -8.70
N ALA A 38 8.91 0.46 -8.63
CA ALA A 38 7.90 0.15 -7.61
C ALA A 38 7.45 -1.32 -7.70
N VAL A 39 7.19 -1.81 -8.91
CA VAL A 39 6.76 -3.19 -9.18
C VAL A 39 7.83 -4.19 -8.76
N GLU A 40 9.09 -3.99 -9.18
CA GLU A 40 10.20 -4.86 -8.78
C GLU A 40 10.42 -4.87 -7.26
N SER A 41 10.17 -3.73 -6.60
CA SER A 41 10.27 -3.63 -5.15
C SER A 41 9.14 -4.36 -4.45
N ALA A 42 7.91 -4.28 -4.96
CA ALA A 42 6.77 -5.02 -4.45
C ALA A 42 6.97 -6.54 -4.59
N ILE A 43 7.41 -7.02 -5.77
CA ILE A 43 7.71 -8.43 -6.00
C ILE A 43 8.82 -8.92 -5.06
N ALA A 44 9.87 -8.14 -4.85
CA ALA A 44 11.00 -8.53 -4.00
C ALA A 44 10.65 -8.61 -2.50
N ASN A 45 9.60 -7.92 -2.05
CA ASN A 45 9.16 -7.92 -0.65
C ASN A 45 7.89 -8.76 -0.40
N SER A 46 7.22 -9.20 -1.46
CA SER A 46 6.06 -10.08 -1.38
C SER A 46 6.48 -11.53 -1.14
N LYS A 47 5.63 -12.29 -0.43
CA LYS A 47 5.78 -13.76 -0.30
C LYS A 47 5.49 -14.45 -1.62
N GLU A 48 4.44 -13.99 -2.30
CA GLU A 48 4.08 -14.41 -3.64
C GLU A 48 4.88 -13.63 -4.68
N ARG A 49 5.05 -14.19 -5.88
CA ARG A 49 5.75 -13.53 -7.00
C ARG A 49 4.91 -13.32 -8.25
N SER A 50 3.74 -13.96 -8.33
CA SER A 50 2.85 -13.92 -9.49
C SER A 50 1.43 -14.37 -9.11
N PRO A 51 0.39 -13.92 -9.83
CA PRO A 51 0.41 -12.86 -10.83
C PRO A 51 0.79 -11.50 -10.23
N VAL A 52 1.20 -10.57 -11.08
CA VAL A 52 1.52 -9.18 -10.69
C VAL A 52 0.67 -8.24 -11.51
N GLU A 53 -0.10 -7.40 -10.83
CA GLU A 53 -0.97 -6.42 -11.48
C GLU A 53 -0.71 -5.04 -10.90
N THR A 54 -0.91 -4.01 -11.73
CA THR A 54 -0.86 -2.62 -11.28
C THR A 54 -2.21 -1.99 -11.57
N ILE A 55 -2.80 -1.36 -10.57
CA ILE A 55 -4.06 -0.61 -10.72
C ILE A 55 -3.82 0.87 -10.40
N PRO A 56 -4.65 1.78 -10.95
CA PRO A 56 -4.55 3.19 -10.62
C PRO A 56 -4.78 3.44 -9.14
N PHE A 57 -4.01 4.38 -8.57
CA PHE A 57 -4.12 4.77 -7.17
C PHE A 57 -5.54 5.20 -6.79
N ASP A 58 -6.18 6.03 -7.61
CA ASP A 58 -7.54 6.48 -7.34
C ASP A 58 -8.55 5.33 -7.37
N THR A 59 -8.43 4.42 -8.34
CA THR A 59 -9.30 3.22 -8.45
C THR A 59 -9.23 2.33 -7.23
N PHE A 60 -8.05 2.18 -6.61
CA PHE A 60 -7.92 1.43 -5.35
C PHE A 60 -8.70 2.08 -4.21
N PHE A 61 -8.67 3.41 -4.10
CA PHE A 61 -9.34 4.14 -3.02
C PHE A 61 -10.83 4.36 -3.25
N GLU A 62 -11.34 4.34 -4.49
CA GLU A 62 -12.77 4.54 -4.78
C GLU A 62 -13.73 3.72 -3.90
N PRO A 63 -13.59 2.38 -3.78
CA PRO A 63 -14.45 1.60 -2.88
C PRO A 63 -14.20 1.93 -1.40
N LEU A 64 -12.95 2.24 -1.01
CA LEU A 64 -12.58 2.54 0.37
C LEU A 64 -13.23 3.83 0.88
N LEU A 65 -13.37 4.81 -0.01
CA LEU A 65 -14.04 6.10 0.26
C LEU A 65 -15.57 5.97 0.38
N ARG A 66 -16.13 4.77 0.17
CA ARG A 66 -17.55 4.47 0.36
C ARG A 66 -17.80 3.50 1.52
N SER A 67 -16.74 3.11 2.24
CA SER A 67 -16.81 2.18 3.37
C SER A 67 -17.25 2.89 4.66
N THR A 68 -17.45 2.13 5.74
CA THR A 68 -17.71 2.67 7.09
C THR A 68 -16.59 3.57 7.61
N ASP A 69 -15.36 3.37 7.13
CA ASP A 69 -14.17 4.12 7.52
C ASP A 69 -13.76 5.16 6.47
N ALA A 70 -14.70 5.61 5.63
CA ALA A 70 -14.44 6.50 4.49
C ALA A 70 -13.59 7.74 4.84
N GLU A 71 -13.86 8.41 5.97
CA GLU A 71 -13.10 9.60 6.39
C GLU A 71 -11.63 9.28 6.72
N ARG A 72 -11.38 8.11 7.31
CA ARG A 72 -10.03 7.64 7.65
C ARG A 72 -9.27 7.27 6.37
N PHE A 73 -9.93 6.61 5.44
CA PHE A 73 -9.35 6.33 4.12
C PHE A 73 -9.11 7.59 3.30
N ALA A 74 -9.98 8.60 3.37
CA ALA A 74 -9.76 9.90 2.74
C ALA A 74 -8.52 10.60 3.32
N THR A 75 -8.35 10.54 4.64
CA THR A 75 -7.18 11.08 5.33
C THR A 75 -5.90 10.37 4.89
N LEU A 76 -5.91 9.04 4.86
CA LEU A 76 -4.77 8.24 4.39
C LEU A 76 -4.45 8.55 2.92
N LYS A 77 -5.46 8.60 2.05
CA LYS A 77 -5.30 8.92 0.62
C LYS A 77 -4.58 10.25 0.44
N ARG A 78 -5.06 11.29 1.14
CA ARG A 78 -4.45 12.62 1.09
C ARG A 78 -3.04 12.63 1.63
N LEU A 79 -2.78 11.96 2.76
CA LEU A 79 -1.44 11.86 3.33
C LEU A 79 -0.45 11.23 2.34
N LEU A 80 -0.84 10.15 1.66
CA LEU A 80 0.00 9.49 0.65
C LEU A 80 0.27 10.42 -0.53
N GLN A 81 -0.74 11.15 -1.02
CA GLN A 81 -0.59 12.13 -2.11
C GLN A 81 0.31 13.32 -1.74
N ASP A 82 0.20 13.81 -0.50
CA ASP A 82 0.98 14.96 -0.03
C ASP A 82 2.46 14.59 0.24
N ARG A 83 2.73 13.33 0.57
CA ARG A 83 4.06 12.86 1.02
C ARG A 83 4.86 12.11 -0.04
N LEU A 84 4.18 11.47 -0.99
CA LEU A 84 4.79 10.54 -1.93
C LEU A 84 4.54 10.99 -3.37
N GLN A 85 5.55 10.76 -4.21
CA GLN A 85 5.47 11.00 -5.65
C GLN A 85 5.32 9.67 -6.38
N ASP A 86 4.89 9.69 -7.64
CA ASP A 86 4.81 8.50 -8.50
C ASP A 86 4.03 7.33 -7.84
N LEU A 87 2.89 7.66 -7.23
CA LEU A 87 2.02 6.69 -6.54
C LEU A 87 1.52 5.61 -7.50
N ALA A 88 1.64 4.37 -7.07
CA ALA A 88 1.13 3.19 -7.77
C ALA A 88 0.54 2.20 -6.77
N VAL A 89 -0.36 1.35 -7.25
CA VAL A 89 -0.89 0.22 -6.47
C VAL A 89 -0.51 -1.06 -7.17
N VAL A 90 0.28 -1.89 -6.50
CA VAL A 90 0.78 -3.17 -7.03
C VAL A 90 0.17 -4.31 -6.25
N ARG A 91 -0.47 -5.23 -6.96
CA ARG A 91 -1.09 -6.46 -6.42
C ARG A 91 -0.20 -7.64 -6.79
N VAL A 92 0.10 -8.52 -5.84
CA VAL A 92 0.98 -9.66 -6.05
C VAL A 92 0.36 -10.93 -5.45
N GLY A 93 0.21 -11.97 -6.25
CA GLY A 93 -0.33 -13.26 -5.83
C GLY A 93 -1.81 -13.47 -6.19
N SER A 94 -2.28 -14.71 -6.00
CA SER A 94 -3.68 -15.16 -6.10
C SER A 94 -3.77 -16.59 -5.53
N PRO A 95 -4.83 -16.97 -4.79
CA PRO A 95 -5.97 -16.16 -4.33
C PRO A 95 -5.62 -15.25 -3.15
N ARG A 96 -4.46 -15.44 -2.52
CA ARG A 96 -3.92 -14.54 -1.51
C ARG A 96 -3.14 -13.44 -2.21
N VAL A 97 -3.68 -12.23 -2.16
CA VAL A 97 -3.12 -11.07 -2.84
C VAL A 97 -2.49 -10.15 -1.81
N THR A 98 -1.21 -9.84 -2.00
CA THR A 98 -0.55 -8.76 -1.26
C THR A 98 -0.67 -7.48 -2.07
N ILE A 99 -1.28 -6.45 -1.49
CA ILE A 99 -1.52 -5.17 -2.13
C ILE A 99 -0.58 -4.13 -1.54
N TYR A 100 0.21 -3.48 -2.38
CA TYR A 100 1.12 -2.40 -2.03
C TYR A 100 0.64 -1.09 -2.62
N VAL A 101 0.33 -0.12 -1.78
CA VAL A 101 0.23 1.28 -2.18
C VAL A 101 1.60 1.90 -1.99
N ILE A 102 2.31 2.12 -3.10
CA ILE A 102 3.73 2.46 -3.10
C ILE A 102 3.96 3.78 -3.81
N GLY A 103 4.78 4.63 -3.20
CA GLY A 103 5.21 5.89 -3.79
C GLY A 103 6.64 6.25 -3.39
N ARG A 104 7.22 7.17 -4.14
CA ARG A 104 8.59 7.63 -3.99
C ARG A 104 8.69 8.74 -2.94
N GLN A 105 9.62 8.57 -2.01
CA GLN A 105 10.03 9.58 -1.04
C GLN A 105 11.56 9.74 -1.09
N GLY A 106 12.06 10.68 -1.89
CA GLY A 106 13.50 10.86 -2.11
C GLY A 106 14.16 9.59 -2.68
N HIS A 107 15.08 8.98 -1.92
CA HIS A 107 15.79 7.74 -2.27
C HIS A 107 15.07 6.46 -1.80
N TYR A 108 13.85 6.59 -1.31
CA TYR A 108 13.06 5.50 -0.75
C TYR A 108 11.79 5.24 -1.55
N TRP A 109 11.37 3.99 -1.54
CA TRP A 109 9.97 3.61 -1.70
C TRP A 109 9.31 3.59 -0.34
N ALA A 110 8.12 4.15 -0.22
CA ALA A 110 7.35 4.17 1.01
C ALA A 110 5.87 4.04 0.69
N GLY A 111 5.09 3.70 1.71
CA GLY A 111 3.65 3.60 1.58
C GLY A 111 3.09 2.58 2.55
N VAL A 112 2.01 1.92 2.15
CA VAL A 112 1.29 0.94 2.98
C VAL A 112 1.04 -0.34 2.20
N TRP A 113 0.95 -1.45 2.90
CA TRP A 113 0.57 -2.72 2.31
C TRP A 113 -0.49 -3.43 3.15
N THR A 114 -1.23 -4.31 2.51
CA THR A 114 -2.26 -5.15 3.16
C THR A 114 -2.33 -6.49 2.43
N GLU A 115 -2.93 -7.49 3.08
CA GLU A 115 -3.31 -8.76 2.45
C GLU A 115 -4.82 -8.77 2.16
N SER A 116 -5.20 -9.47 1.10
CA SER A 116 -6.59 -9.79 0.77
C SER A 116 -6.67 -11.23 0.31
N VAL A 117 -7.79 -11.88 0.62
CA VAL A 117 -8.17 -13.15 -0.01
C VAL A 117 -9.22 -12.82 -1.07
N GLU A 118 -9.10 -13.46 -2.23
CA GLU A 118 -9.99 -13.29 -3.38
C GLU A 118 -10.45 -14.67 -3.83
N THR A 119 -11.76 -14.94 -3.74
CA THR A 119 -12.42 -16.18 -4.18
C THR A 119 -13.02 -16.07 -5.57
#